data_AF-A0A8H6YK52-F1
#
_entry.id   AF-A0A8H6YK52-F1
#
_cell.length_a   1.000
_cell.length_b   1.000
_cell.length_c   1.000
_cell.angle_alpha   90.00
_cell.angle_beta   90.00
_cell.angle_gamma   90.00
#
_symmetry.space_group_name_H-M   'P 1'
#
loop_
_entity.id
_entity.type
_entity.pdbx_description
1 polymer ?
#
loop_
_entity_poly.entity_id
_entity_poly.type
_entity_poly.pdbx_seq_one_letter_code
_entity_poly.pdbx_strand_id
1 'polypeptide(L)'
;MGSRLLGGNSNIPHLALENRLREFYSAPAALLFNSGFHANECVLGSLPQSGDIIIFDEYIHASCHDGMKMSRANNALISFKHNSLSSLKECILRALELNPGIKARMATVFVVVEGLYSMDGDVAPLKEIVELMKSLVPPESRHLIVDEAHSGGIYGQAGRGLVSLNGLEEEVHTRVHTFGKASGSAGAVVLTNPVARLYLINYARSFIYTTSLPLFNVVAIGCSFDMLELVGDELSARLMYLCRFFQDALSSSLKPIPPKIMTLTNTVKGNLPSPIFPILVCDPINLEECLQAKGYHARAMCYPVVPRGAERIRVCIHAANTEDELLRFITELVSWARHTSETLGTKNGMRCLPCVPRIWKYPNSRFYKWPSVR
;
A
#
# COMPACT_ATOMS: atom_id res chain seq x y z
N MET A 1 23.93 -13.25 13.16
CA MET A 1 23.05 -12.17 12.66
C MET A 1 23.53 -10.87 13.29
N GLY A 2 23.63 -9.79 12.53
CA GLY A 2 24.10 -8.47 12.97
C GLY A 2 23.48 -7.39 12.08
N SER A 3 23.88 -6.12 12.22
CA SER A 3 23.48 -5.11 11.22
C SER A 3 24.18 -5.35 9.88
N ARG A 4 23.72 -4.72 8.80
CA ARG A 4 24.42 -4.79 7.51
C ARG A 4 25.89 -4.32 7.64
N LEU A 5 26.15 -3.37 8.54
CA LEU A 5 27.50 -2.88 8.84
C LEU A 5 28.35 -3.89 9.65
N LEU A 6 27.75 -4.57 10.64
CA LEU A 6 28.46 -5.42 11.61
C LEU A 6 28.18 -6.91 11.38
N GLY A 7 28.61 -7.44 10.24
CA GLY A 7 28.59 -8.89 9.95
C GLY A 7 27.21 -9.50 9.63
N GLY A 8 26.14 -8.68 9.57
CA GLY A 8 24.81 -9.08 9.09
C GLY A 8 24.68 -9.02 7.57
N ASN A 9 25.57 -8.31 6.88
CA ASN A 9 25.71 -8.45 5.45
C ASN A 9 26.44 -9.76 5.15
N SER A 10 25.71 -10.88 5.17
CA SER A 10 26.22 -12.12 4.56
C SER A 10 26.46 -11.79 3.09
N ASN A 11 27.72 -11.52 2.71
CA ASN A 11 28.05 -10.88 1.44
C ASN A 11 27.53 -11.62 0.21
N ILE A 12 27.19 -12.91 0.31
CA ILE A 12 26.67 -13.68 -0.83
C ILE A 12 25.12 -13.61 -0.92
N PRO A 13 24.31 -14.03 0.08
CA PRO A 13 22.86 -14.13 -0.13
C PRO A 13 22.11 -12.80 -0.26
N HIS A 14 22.45 -11.79 0.55
CA HIS A 14 21.76 -10.49 0.50
C HIS A 14 22.05 -9.76 -0.82
N LEU A 15 23.32 -9.74 -1.25
CA LEU A 15 23.71 -9.10 -2.50
C LEU A 15 23.18 -9.88 -3.71
N ALA A 16 23.16 -11.22 -3.67
CA ALA A 16 22.57 -12.03 -4.72
C ALA A 16 21.08 -11.74 -4.88
N LEU A 17 20.33 -11.63 -3.78
CA LEU A 17 18.92 -11.26 -3.83
C LEU A 17 18.73 -9.81 -4.32
N GLU A 18 19.53 -8.84 -3.84
CA GLU A 18 19.49 -7.46 -4.34
C GLU A 18 19.75 -7.41 -5.86
N ASN A 19 20.73 -8.16 -6.37
CA ASN A 19 21.02 -8.24 -7.81
C ASN A 19 19.87 -8.85 -8.59
N ARG A 20 19.30 -9.96 -8.11
CA ARG A 20 18.12 -10.59 -8.72
C ARG A 20 16.93 -9.63 -8.77
N LEU A 21 16.63 -8.94 -7.66
CA LEU A 21 15.51 -8.01 -7.59
C LEU A 21 15.70 -6.80 -8.51
N ARG A 22 16.94 -6.29 -8.62
CA ARG A 22 17.29 -5.24 -9.56
C ARG A 22 16.98 -5.67 -11.01
N GLU A 23 17.33 -6.90 -11.39
CA GLU A 23 17.06 -7.45 -12.72
C GLU A 23 15.57 -7.69 -12.93
N PHE A 24 14.91 -8.35 -11.97
CA PHE A 24 13.49 -8.65 -12.03
C PHE A 24 12.62 -7.40 -12.22
N TYR A 25 12.93 -6.31 -11.52
CA TYR A 25 12.16 -5.07 -11.59
C TYR A 25 12.70 -4.05 -12.62
N SER A 26 13.71 -4.40 -13.43
CA SER A 26 14.35 -3.49 -14.37
C SER A 26 14.77 -2.18 -13.71
N ALA A 27 15.59 -2.27 -12.65
CA ALA A 27 16.06 -1.12 -11.90
C ALA A 27 17.59 -0.94 -12.03
N PRO A 28 18.13 0.26 -11.81
CA PRO A 28 19.59 0.45 -11.78
C PRO A 28 20.25 -0.13 -10.52
N ALA A 29 19.54 -0.14 -9.38
CA ALA A 29 20.04 -0.68 -8.13
C ALA A 29 18.89 -1.10 -7.20
N ALA A 30 19.16 -2.02 -6.27
CA ALA A 30 18.21 -2.50 -5.28
C ALA A 30 18.85 -2.55 -3.89
N LEU A 31 18.06 -2.30 -2.84
CA LEU A 31 18.50 -2.35 -1.44
C LEU A 31 17.43 -2.98 -0.56
N LEU A 32 17.79 -4.02 0.20
CA LEU A 32 16.87 -4.75 1.08
C LEU A 32 16.64 -4.04 2.41
N PHE A 33 15.39 -4.06 2.89
CA PHE A 33 14.94 -3.53 4.17
C PHE A 33 14.10 -4.57 4.93
N ASN A 34 13.99 -4.41 6.25
CA ASN A 34 13.24 -5.33 7.13
C ASN A 34 11.72 -5.28 6.97
N SER A 35 11.16 -4.19 6.43
CA SER A 35 9.72 -4.04 6.17
C SER A 35 9.46 -2.88 5.21
N GLY A 36 8.26 -2.81 4.62
CA GLY A 36 7.86 -1.67 3.80
C GLY A 36 7.80 -0.36 4.60
N PHE A 37 7.39 -0.44 5.87
CA PHE A 37 7.41 0.72 6.77
C PHE A 37 8.83 1.28 6.91
N HIS A 38 9.78 0.40 7.23
CA HIS A 38 11.18 0.76 7.42
C HIS A 38 11.81 1.32 6.12
N ALA A 39 11.43 0.77 4.96
CA ALA A 39 11.89 1.27 3.66
C ALA A 39 11.42 2.71 3.39
N ASN A 40 10.11 2.98 3.52
CA ASN A 40 9.56 4.33 3.31
C ASN A 40 10.16 5.36 4.28
N GLU A 41 10.28 4.97 5.55
CA GLU A 41 10.89 5.80 6.59
C GLU A 41 12.33 6.18 6.20
N CYS A 42 13.15 5.21 5.81
CA CYS A 42 14.54 5.46 5.38
C CYS A 42 14.63 6.33 4.13
N VAL A 43 13.81 6.05 3.12
CA VAL A 43 13.80 6.78 1.85
C VAL A 43 13.48 8.25 2.08
N LEU A 44 12.36 8.54 2.75
CA LEU A 44 11.86 9.90 2.92
C LEU A 44 12.58 10.66 4.04
N GLY A 45 13.08 9.95 5.05
CA GLY A 45 13.88 10.52 6.13
C GLY A 45 15.31 10.86 5.72
N SER A 46 15.82 10.28 4.63
CA SER A 46 17.24 10.43 4.25
C SER A 46 17.47 11.07 2.89
N LEU A 47 16.71 10.72 1.85
CA LEU A 47 17.02 11.23 0.49
C LEU A 47 16.76 12.73 0.35
N PRO A 48 15.58 13.28 0.72
CA PRO A 48 15.35 14.71 0.61
C PRO A 48 16.27 15.50 1.55
N GLN A 49 16.91 16.53 1.01
CA GLN A 49 17.86 17.39 1.70
C GLN A 49 17.25 18.76 2.06
N SER A 50 17.98 19.53 2.87
CA SER A 50 17.61 20.90 3.15
C SER A 50 17.53 21.72 1.86
N GLY A 51 16.40 22.39 1.65
CA GLY A 51 16.13 23.14 0.42
C GLY A 51 15.33 22.37 -0.61
N ASP A 52 15.14 21.05 -0.47
CA ASP A 52 14.20 20.30 -1.31
C ASP A 52 12.75 20.51 -0.85
N ILE A 53 11.80 20.14 -1.70
CA ILE A 53 10.36 20.19 -1.39
C ILE A 53 9.77 18.79 -1.59
N ILE A 54 8.97 18.33 -0.64
CA ILE A 54 8.25 17.05 -0.74
C ILE A 54 6.76 17.34 -0.94
N ILE A 55 6.26 16.95 -2.11
CA ILE A 55 4.86 16.97 -2.48
C ILE A 55 4.31 15.54 -2.38
N PHE A 56 3.25 15.31 -1.62
CA PHE A 56 2.74 13.97 -1.38
C PHE A 56 1.22 13.91 -1.44
N ASP A 57 0.69 12.75 -1.86
CA ASP A 57 -0.75 12.50 -1.90
C ASP A 57 -1.32 12.48 -0.47
N GLU A 58 -2.45 13.12 -0.23
CA GLU A 58 -3.06 13.20 1.11
C GLU A 58 -3.40 11.83 1.74
N TYR A 59 -3.53 10.76 0.93
CA TYR A 59 -3.79 9.40 1.39
C TYR A 59 -2.55 8.52 1.50
N ILE A 60 -1.34 9.09 1.36
CA ILE A 60 -0.08 8.35 1.48
C ILE A 60 0.04 7.65 2.84
N HIS A 61 0.61 6.45 2.83
CA HIS A 61 0.74 5.62 4.03
C HIS A 61 1.45 6.32 5.21
N ALA A 62 1.06 5.97 6.44
CA ALA A 62 1.63 6.50 7.68
C ALA A 62 3.17 6.39 7.76
N SER A 63 3.76 5.33 7.21
CA SER A 63 5.23 5.17 7.15
C SER A 63 5.91 6.30 6.36
N CYS A 64 5.25 6.81 5.32
CA CYS A 64 5.76 7.94 4.56
C CYS A 64 5.69 9.22 5.36
N HIS A 65 4.59 9.45 6.09
CA HIS A 65 4.47 10.58 7.00
C HIS A 65 5.58 10.59 8.06
N ASP A 66 5.89 9.43 8.64
CA ASP A 66 6.92 9.34 9.67
C ASP A 66 8.33 9.53 9.09
N GLY A 67 8.60 9.03 7.89
CA GLY A 67 9.82 9.36 7.14
C GLY A 67 9.94 10.86 6.85
N MET A 68 8.87 11.50 6.34
CA MET A 68 8.86 12.93 6.02
C MET A 68 9.09 13.82 7.25
N LYS A 69 8.55 13.45 8.42
CA LYS A 69 8.77 14.20 9.67
C LYS A 69 10.25 14.23 10.09
N MET A 70 10.98 13.14 9.85
CA MET A 70 12.40 13.02 10.18
C MET A 70 13.32 13.57 9.08
N SER A 71 12.76 13.89 7.92
CA SER A 71 13.49 14.40 6.77
C SER A 71 14.18 15.74 7.06
N ARG A 72 15.27 16.01 6.35
CA ARG A 72 15.90 17.34 6.35
C ARG A 72 15.05 18.38 5.60
N ALA A 73 14.05 17.94 4.84
CA ALA A 73 13.05 18.78 4.17
C ALA A 73 11.72 18.86 4.93
N ASN A 74 11.68 18.54 6.23
CA ASN A 74 10.44 18.49 7.02
C ASN A 74 9.73 19.85 7.18
N ASN A 75 10.38 20.95 6.83
CA ASN A 75 9.79 22.30 6.79
C ASN A 75 9.15 22.64 5.43
N ALA A 76 9.26 21.76 4.43
CA ALA A 76 8.82 21.98 3.06
C ALA A 76 7.95 20.80 2.56
N LEU A 77 6.93 20.47 3.35
CA LEU A 77 5.97 19.40 3.06
C LEU A 77 4.66 19.99 2.51
N ILE A 78 4.24 19.55 1.32
CA ILE A 78 3.02 20.02 0.66
C ILE A 78 2.14 18.81 0.31
N SER A 79 0.96 18.72 0.92
CA SER A 79 -0.03 17.71 0.53
C SER A 79 -0.85 18.18 -0.66
N PHE A 80 -1.11 17.30 -1.63
CA PHE A 80 -2.06 17.52 -2.70
C PHE A 80 -3.27 16.57 -2.56
N LYS A 81 -4.41 16.99 -3.10
CA LYS A 81 -5.65 16.20 -3.02
C LYS A 81 -5.49 14.85 -3.70
N HIS A 82 -6.09 13.82 -3.10
CA HIS A 82 -5.90 12.43 -3.48
C HIS A 82 -6.16 12.20 -4.97
N ASN A 83 -5.17 11.62 -5.67
CA ASN A 83 -5.20 11.33 -7.11
C ASN A 83 -5.60 12.52 -8.01
N SER A 84 -5.45 13.77 -7.53
CA SER A 84 -5.85 14.98 -8.25
C SER A 84 -4.67 15.62 -8.98
N LEU A 85 -4.61 15.44 -10.31
CA LEU A 85 -3.60 16.08 -11.17
C LEU A 85 -3.65 17.61 -11.11
N SER A 86 -4.85 18.19 -10.98
CA SER A 86 -4.99 19.65 -10.85
C SER A 86 -4.39 20.16 -9.55
N SER A 87 -4.67 19.49 -8.42
CA SER A 87 -4.07 19.83 -7.13
C SER A 87 -2.55 19.64 -7.15
N LEU A 88 -2.07 18.54 -7.75
CA LEU A 88 -0.63 18.29 -7.90
C LEU A 88 0.05 19.40 -8.72
N LYS A 89 -0.58 19.81 -9.84
CA LYS A 89 -0.09 20.92 -10.68
C LYS A 89 0.03 22.21 -9.89
N GLU A 90 -1.00 22.59 -9.13
CA GLU A 90 -0.98 23.78 -8.27
C GLU A 90 0.14 23.71 -7.23
N CYS A 91 0.32 22.56 -6.58
CA CYS A 91 1.40 22.35 -5.61
C CYS A 91 2.79 22.47 -6.24
N ILE A 92 3.00 21.91 -7.44
CA ILE A 92 4.28 22.02 -8.17
C ILE A 92 4.56 23.47 -8.56
N LEU A 93 3.58 24.19 -9.10
CA LEU A 93 3.75 25.60 -9.47
C LEU A 93 4.11 26.45 -8.24
N ARG A 94 3.41 26.24 -7.12
CA ARG A 94 3.71 26.90 -5.85
C ARG A 94 5.12 26.57 -5.36
N ALA A 95 5.56 25.30 -5.46
CA ALA A 95 6.91 24.88 -5.09
C ALA A 95 7.98 25.62 -5.93
N LEU A 96 7.76 25.73 -7.24
CA LEU A 96 8.66 26.42 -8.17
C LEU A 96 8.72 27.94 -7.94
N GLU A 97 7.63 28.54 -7.45
CA GLU A 97 7.58 29.96 -7.08
C GLU A 97 8.32 30.24 -5.76
N LEU A 98 8.08 29.39 -4.75
CA LEU A 98 8.66 29.57 -3.41
C LEU A 98 10.16 29.24 -3.36
N ASN A 99 10.66 28.45 -4.31
CA ASN A 99 12.04 27.99 -4.29
C ASN A 99 12.69 28.10 -5.68
N PRO A 100 13.28 29.27 -6.00
CA PRO A 100 14.04 29.50 -7.22
C PRO A 100 15.20 28.51 -7.41
N GLY A 101 15.71 27.91 -6.32
CA GLY A 101 16.74 26.88 -6.33
C GLY A 101 16.35 25.67 -7.18
N ILE A 102 15.07 25.36 -7.32
CA ILE A 102 14.58 24.27 -8.18
C ILE A 102 14.86 24.57 -9.65
N LYS A 103 14.55 25.79 -10.12
CA LYS A 103 14.85 26.19 -11.50
C LYS A 103 16.36 26.33 -11.74
N ALA A 104 17.11 26.71 -10.70
CA ALA A 104 18.57 26.79 -10.72
C ALA A 104 19.27 25.43 -10.54
N ARG A 105 18.54 24.31 -10.42
CA ARG A 105 19.08 22.95 -10.26
C ARG A 105 19.88 22.74 -8.97
N MET A 106 19.52 23.49 -7.93
CA MET A 106 20.10 23.41 -6.58
C MET A 106 19.17 22.74 -5.57
N ALA A 107 17.92 22.47 -5.97
CA ALA A 107 16.90 21.81 -5.15
C ALA A 107 16.06 20.87 -6.03
N THR A 108 15.43 19.90 -5.38
CA THR A 108 14.63 18.86 -6.00
C THR A 108 13.18 18.91 -5.50
N VAL A 109 12.24 18.72 -6.41
CA VAL A 109 10.83 18.45 -6.09
C VAL A 109 10.65 16.94 -6.04
N PHE A 110 10.43 16.42 -4.83
CA PHE A 110 10.01 15.06 -4.62
C PHE A 110 8.49 14.97 -4.74
N VAL A 111 7.99 14.07 -5.58
CA VAL A 111 6.56 13.70 -5.62
C VAL A 111 6.42 12.28 -5.09
N VAL A 112 5.52 12.07 -4.13
CA VAL A 112 5.35 10.79 -3.42
C VAL A 112 3.91 10.32 -3.51
N VAL A 113 3.72 9.11 -4.05
CA VAL A 113 2.40 8.49 -4.26
C VAL A 113 2.44 6.99 -3.96
N GLU A 114 1.28 6.37 -3.70
CA GLU A 114 1.14 4.90 -3.77
C GLU A 114 0.72 4.49 -5.18
N GLY A 115 1.20 3.34 -5.66
CA GLY A 115 0.72 2.77 -6.92
C GLY A 115 -0.73 2.32 -6.80
N LEU A 116 -1.02 1.46 -5.81
CA LEU A 116 -2.36 1.03 -5.41
C LEU A 116 -2.57 1.42 -3.94
N TYR A 117 -3.56 2.27 -3.66
CA TYR A 117 -3.79 2.77 -2.32
C TYR A 117 -4.44 1.72 -1.42
N SER A 118 -3.89 1.58 -0.22
CA SER A 118 -4.21 0.47 0.66
C SER A 118 -5.68 0.39 1.11
N MET A 119 -6.37 1.53 1.30
CA MET A 119 -7.71 1.59 1.92
C MET A 119 -8.84 1.67 0.90
N ASP A 120 -8.72 2.55 -0.10
CA ASP A 120 -9.74 2.74 -1.13
C ASP A 120 -9.57 1.78 -2.31
N GLY A 121 -8.38 1.22 -2.49
CA GLY A 121 -8.12 0.27 -3.57
C GLY A 121 -8.12 0.93 -4.95
N ASP A 122 -7.97 2.24 -5.03
CA ASP A 122 -7.79 2.96 -6.28
C ASP A 122 -6.31 3.13 -6.61
N VAL A 123 -6.02 3.48 -7.87
CA VAL A 123 -4.67 3.48 -8.43
C VAL A 123 -4.25 4.88 -8.84
N ALA A 124 -2.98 5.22 -8.63
CA ALA A 124 -2.46 6.51 -9.06
C ALA A 124 -2.43 6.63 -10.59
N PRO A 125 -2.79 7.80 -11.16
CA PRO A 125 -2.63 8.09 -12.59
C PRO A 125 -1.15 8.36 -12.91
N LEU A 126 -0.32 7.31 -12.85
CA LEU A 126 1.15 7.43 -12.88
C LEU A 126 1.67 8.05 -14.18
N LYS A 127 1.07 7.73 -15.34
CA LYS A 127 1.49 8.27 -16.64
C LYS A 127 1.29 9.79 -16.67
N GLU A 128 0.13 10.24 -16.22
CA GLU A 128 -0.24 11.64 -16.19
C GLU A 128 0.57 12.42 -15.15
N ILE A 129 0.91 11.81 -14.01
CA ILE A 129 1.82 12.40 -13.02
C ILE A 129 3.21 12.61 -13.63
N VAL A 130 3.75 11.60 -14.31
CA VAL A 130 5.06 11.68 -14.98
C VAL A 130 5.07 12.77 -16.05
N GLU A 131 4.05 12.81 -16.91
CA GLU A 131 3.90 13.84 -17.95
C GLU A 131 3.81 15.24 -17.34
N LEU A 132 3.02 15.41 -16.29
CA LEU A 132 2.89 16.68 -15.58
C LEU A 132 4.23 17.14 -15.00
N MET A 133 4.95 16.26 -14.28
CA MET A 133 6.27 16.57 -13.74
C MET A 133 7.27 16.92 -14.84
N LYS A 134 7.27 16.19 -15.96
CA LYS A 134 8.10 16.48 -17.14
C LYS A 134 7.83 17.87 -17.71
N SER A 135 6.56 18.30 -17.74
CA SER A 135 6.17 19.59 -18.31
C SER A 135 6.51 20.80 -17.44
N LEU A 136 6.69 20.62 -16.13
CA LEU A 136 6.84 21.72 -15.17
C LEU A 136 8.19 21.79 -14.48
N VAL A 137 8.86 20.65 -14.26
CA VAL A 137 10.05 20.56 -13.42
C VAL A 137 11.26 20.12 -14.27
N PRO A 138 12.41 20.82 -14.18
CA PRO A 138 13.64 20.40 -14.84
C PRO A 138 14.00 18.94 -14.49
N PRO A 139 14.53 18.15 -15.44
CA PRO A 139 14.82 16.74 -15.22
C PRO A 139 15.79 16.49 -14.06
N GLU A 140 16.73 17.40 -13.80
CA GLU A 140 17.70 17.29 -12.70
C GLU A 140 17.11 17.65 -11.33
N SER A 141 15.92 18.22 -11.30
CA SER A 141 15.25 18.76 -10.10
C SER A 141 13.91 18.10 -9.82
N ARG A 142 13.66 16.93 -10.41
CA ARG A 142 12.44 16.16 -10.17
C ARG A 142 12.81 14.77 -9.67
N HIS A 143 12.04 14.24 -8.72
CA HIS A 143 12.23 12.89 -8.22
C HIS A 143 10.87 12.28 -7.86
N LEU A 144 10.46 11.24 -8.58
CA LEU A 144 9.20 10.54 -8.32
C LEU A 144 9.45 9.29 -7.48
N ILE A 145 8.76 9.19 -6.36
CA ILE A 145 8.75 8.05 -5.43
C ILE A 145 7.39 7.38 -5.50
N VAL A 146 7.37 6.08 -5.84
CA VAL A 146 6.14 5.28 -5.86
C VAL A 146 6.24 4.15 -4.86
N ASP A 147 5.33 4.12 -3.89
CA ASP A 147 5.13 2.97 -3.00
C ASP A 147 4.27 1.91 -3.73
N GLU A 148 4.91 0.82 -4.11
CA GLU A 148 4.33 -0.31 -4.83
C GLU A 148 3.97 -1.48 -3.88
N ALA A 149 3.77 -1.20 -2.59
CA ALA A 149 3.52 -2.24 -1.61
C ALA A 149 2.26 -3.08 -1.90
N HIS A 150 1.20 -2.47 -2.42
CA HIS A 150 -0.05 -3.18 -2.73
C HIS A 150 -0.17 -3.61 -4.20
N SER A 151 0.64 -3.06 -5.09
CA SER A 151 0.64 -3.36 -6.53
C SER A 151 1.64 -4.45 -6.92
N GLY A 152 2.74 -4.59 -6.18
CA GLY A 152 3.72 -5.65 -6.36
C GLY A 152 3.13 -7.05 -6.15
N GLY A 153 3.50 -7.99 -7.01
CA GLY A 153 2.95 -9.33 -7.09
C GLY A 153 1.56 -9.42 -7.74
N ILE A 154 0.97 -8.28 -8.15
CA ILE A 154 -0.40 -8.21 -8.67
C ILE A 154 -0.44 -7.65 -10.08
N TYR A 155 0.17 -6.49 -10.32
CA TYR A 155 0.14 -5.83 -11.63
C TYR A 155 1.44 -6.02 -12.41
N GLY A 156 1.36 -5.89 -13.74
CA GLY A 156 2.50 -6.07 -14.64
C GLY A 156 2.90 -7.53 -14.80
N GLN A 157 3.74 -7.79 -15.80
CA GLN A 157 4.27 -9.13 -16.06
C GLN A 157 4.97 -9.68 -14.81
N ALA A 158 4.68 -10.93 -14.46
CA ALA A 158 5.14 -11.61 -13.26
C ALA A 158 4.86 -10.84 -11.95
N GLY A 159 3.92 -9.89 -11.93
CA GLY A 159 3.64 -9.06 -10.76
C GLY A 159 4.70 -7.98 -10.48
N ARG A 160 5.39 -7.47 -11.50
CA ARG A 160 6.43 -6.42 -11.34
C ARG A 160 5.93 -5.08 -10.77
N GLY A 161 4.63 -4.86 -10.68
CA GLY A 161 4.02 -3.65 -10.12
C GLY A 161 3.38 -2.75 -11.18
N LEU A 162 2.75 -1.67 -10.70
CA LEU A 162 2.00 -0.75 -11.54
C LEU A 162 2.93 0.11 -12.40
N VAL A 163 4.13 0.45 -11.92
CA VAL A 163 5.14 1.18 -12.69
C VAL A 163 5.52 0.38 -13.94
N SER A 164 5.78 -0.93 -13.78
CA SER A 164 6.14 -1.79 -14.89
C SER A 164 4.99 -2.04 -15.86
N LEU A 165 3.76 -2.21 -15.33
CA LEU A 165 2.57 -2.29 -16.18
C LEU A 165 2.41 -1.06 -17.10
N ASN A 166 2.84 0.12 -16.64
CA ASN A 166 2.77 1.36 -17.39
C ASN A 166 4.01 1.67 -18.24
N GLY A 167 5.09 0.88 -18.15
CA GLY A 167 6.35 1.13 -18.85
C GLY A 167 7.09 2.38 -18.35
N LEU A 168 7.01 2.66 -17.05
CA LEU A 168 7.53 3.88 -16.42
C LEU A 168 8.81 3.65 -15.59
N GLU A 169 9.48 2.51 -15.74
CA GLU A 169 10.66 2.13 -14.95
C GLU A 169 11.81 3.14 -15.05
N GLU A 170 11.96 3.82 -16.19
CA GLU A 170 12.97 4.85 -16.41
C GLU A 170 12.57 6.24 -15.88
N GLU A 171 11.28 6.45 -15.62
CA GLU A 171 10.72 7.75 -15.19
C GLU A 171 10.50 7.84 -13.68
N VAL A 172 10.30 6.68 -13.02
CA VAL A 172 10.13 6.58 -11.58
C VAL A 172 11.50 6.37 -10.92
N HIS A 173 11.91 7.35 -10.11
CA HIS A 173 13.29 7.44 -9.60
C HIS A 173 13.53 6.52 -8.39
N THR A 174 12.49 6.30 -7.59
CA THR A 174 12.50 5.37 -6.46
C THR A 174 11.20 4.59 -6.40
N ARG A 175 11.29 3.26 -6.28
CA ARG A 175 10.15 2.38 -6.02
C ARG A 175 10.37 1.64 -4.71
N VAL A 176 9.31 1.46 -3.93
CA VAL A 176 9.33 0.65 -2.72
C VAL A 176 8.38 -0.53 -2.88
N HIS A 177 8.90 -1.75 -2.81
CA HIS A 177 8.07 -2.96 -2.80
C HIS A 177 8.21 -3.66 -1.45
N THR A 178 7.11 -4.20 -0.90
CA THR A 178 7.16 -5.03 0.30
C THR A 178 6.92 -6.50 -0.03
N PHE A 179 7.55 -7.39 0.74
CA PHE A 179 7.34 -8.83 0.63
C PHE A 179 6.24 -9.34 1.57
N GLY A 180 5.74 -8.47 2.48
CA GLY A 180 4.69 -8.76 3.47
C GLY A 180 3.27 -8.94 2.94
N LYS A 181 3.09 -8.95 1.62
CA LYS A 181 1.77 -8.93 0.96
C LYS A 181 1.69 -10.04 -0.09
N ALA A 182 1.63 -9.70 -1.38
CA ALA A 182 1.48 -10.71 -2.45
C ALA A 182 2.63 -11.73 -2.47
N SER A 183 3.85 -11.33 -2.11
CA SER A 183 5.01 -12.23 -2.03
C SER A 183 4.99 -13.19 -0.82
N GLY A 184 4.06 -13.05 0.14
CA GLY A 184 3.89 -14.00 1.23
C GLY A 184 5.10 -14.20 2.17
N SER A 185 6.01 -13.23 2.24
CA SER A 185 7.22 -13.27 3.08
C SER A 185 7.29 -12.03 3.98
N ALA A 186 8.47 -11.62 4.44
CA ALA A 186 8.66 -10.38 5.20
C ALA A 186 9.95 -9.68 4.78
N GLY A 187 9.88 -8.35 4.73
CA GLY A 187 10.92 -7.49 4.19
C GLY A 187 10.38 -6.48 3.18
N ALA A 188 11.30 -5.74 2.58
CA ALA A 188 11.04 -4.85 1.46
C ALA A 188 12.31 -4.65 0.63
N VAL A 189 12.13 -4.07 -0.56
CA VAL A 189 13.20 -3.61 -1.42
C VAL A 189 12.93 -2.19 -1.89
N VAL A 190 13.97 -1.36 -1.84
CA VAL A 190 13.99 -0.06 -2.50
C VAL A 190 14.75 -0.19 -3.80
N LEU A 191 14.10 0.15 -4.91
CA LEU A 191 14.69 0.19 -6.24
C LEU A 191 14.98 1.65 -6.59
N THR A 192 16.23 1.97 -6.91
CA THR A 192 16.62 3.35 -7.20
C THR A 192 17.95 3.40 -7.96
N ASN A 193 18.52 4.59 -8.17
CA ASN A 193 19.82 4.74 -8.80
C ASN A 193 20.99 4.36 -7.85
N PRO A 194 22.18 4.05 -8.38
CA PRO A 194 23.32 3.65 -7.54
C PRO A 194 23.75 4.70 -6.51
N VAL A 195 23.62 5.99 -6.83
CA VAL A 195 23.98 7.10 -5.94
C VAL A 195 23.03 7.16 -4.74
N ALA A 196 21.72 7.12 -4.96
CA ALA A 196 20.70 7.08 -3.93
C ALA A 196 20.82 5.81 -3.07
N ARG A 197 21.09 4.65 -3.68
CA ARG A 197 21.38 3.41 -2.93
C ARG A 197 22.58 3.58 -1.99
N LEU A 198 23.70 4.10 -2.49
CA LEU A 198 24.89 4.34 -1.67
C LEU A 198 24.62 5.38 -0.58
N TYR A 199 23.85 6.42 -0.88
CA TYR A 199 23.46 7.42 0.10
C TYR A 199 22.65 6.79 1.24
N LEU A 200 21.63 5.97 0.93
CA LEU A 200 20.84 5.26 1.94
C LEU A 200 21.72 4.36 2.82
N ILE A 201 22.65 3.61 2.21
CA ILE A 201 23.57 2.74 2.97
C ILE A 201 24.41 3.53 3.99
N ASN A 202 24.79 4.77 3.66
CA ASN A 202 25.70 5.58 4.50
C ASN A 202 25.00 6.56 5.44
N TYR A 203 23.76 6.96 5.15
CA TYR A 203 23.08 8.04 5.87
C TYR A 203 21.72 7.65 6.46
N ALA A 204 21.08 6.57 6.00
CA ALA A 204 19.82 6.12 6.57
C ALA A 204 20.05 5.42 7.91
N ARG A 205 19.88 6.16 9.01
CA ARG A 205 20.19 5.68 10.36
C ARG A 205 19.43 4.41 10.74
N SER A 206 18.13 4.32 10.43
CA SER A 206 17.32 3.13 10.75
C SER A 206 17.76 1.90 9.94
N PHE A 207 18.35 2.07 8.76
CA PHE A 207 18.99 0.99 8.00
C PHE A 207 20.32 0.54 8.63
N ILE A 208 21.16 1.49 9.08
CA ILE A 208 22.50 1.22 9.60
C ILE A 208 22.46 0.56 10.98
N TYR A 209 21.58 1.05 11.87
CA TYR A 209 21.54 0.68 13.29
C TYR A 209 20.47 -0.37 13.63
N THR A 210 20.01 -1.13 12.63
CA THR A 210 19.13 -2.28 12.82
C THR A 210 19.82 -3.58 12.42
N THR A 211 19.40 -4.70 13.01
CA THR A 211 19.75 -6.04 12.52
C THR A 211 19.29 -6.21 11.07
N SER A 212 20.11 -6.84 10.24
CA SER A 212 19.78 -7.14 8.85
C SER A 212 18.61 -8.13 8.74
N LEU A 213 18.04 -8.21 7.53
CA LEU A 213 17.01 -9.20 7.24
C LEU A 213 17.56 -10.62 7.52
N PRO A 214 16.83 -11.50 8.22
CA PRO A 214 17.33 -12.85 8.50
C PRO A 214 17.54 -13.66 7.22
N LEU A 215 18.52 -14.57 7.22
CA LEU A 215 18.86 -15.36 6.03
C LEU A 215 17.69 -16.23 5.54
N PHE A 216 16.89 -16.78 6.45
CA PHE A 216 15.72 -17.56 6.07
C PHE A 216 14.66 -16.72 5.35
N ASN A 217 14.52 -15.43 5.68
CA ASN A 217 13.67 -14.51 4.92
C ASN A 217 14.24 -14.27 3.53
N VAL A 218 15.56 -14.05 3.40
CA VAL A 218 16.22 -13.85 2.10
C VAL A 218 15.96 -15.04 1.17
N VAL A 219 16.11 -16.27 1.68
CA VAL A 219 15.81 -17.49 0.91
C VAL A 219 14.32 -17.58 0.57
N ALA A 220 13.43 -17.35 1.53
CA ALA A 220 11.98 -17.40 1.30
C ALA A 220 11.51 -16.36 0.26
N ILE A 221 12.10 -15.16 0.25
CA ILE A 221 11.85 -14.16 -0.80
C ILE A 221 12.32 -14.70 -2.14
N GLY A 222 13.53 -15.26 -2.24
CA GLY A 222 14.00 -15.90 -3.47
C GLY A 222 13.00 -16.91 -4.04
N CYS A 223 12.51 -17.83 -3.20
CA CYS A 223 11.50 -18.81 -3.59
C CYS A 223 10.16 -18.17 -4.01
N SER A 224 9.74 -17.09 -3.34
CA SER A 224 8.53 -16.36 -3.74
C SER A 224 8.67 -15.78 -5.15
N PHE A 225 9.84 -15.25 -5.50
CA PHE A 225 10.09 -14.73 -6.85
C PHE A 225 10.18 -15.85 -7.88
N ASP A 226 10.71 -17.03 -7.54
CA ASP A 226 10.65 -18.21 -8.42
C ASP A 226 9.18 -18.53 -8.78
N MET A 227 8.27 -18.45 -7.80
CA MET A 227 6.84 -18.67 -8.02
C MET A 227 6.18 -17.56 -8.83
N LEU A 228 6.55 -16.29 -8.62
CA LEU A 228 6.04 -15.17 -9.42
C LEU A 228 6.44 -15.30 -10.89
N GLU A 229 7.68 -15.72 -11.16
CA GLU A 229 8.17 -15.95 -12.52
C GLU A 229 7.53 -17.17 -13.18
N LEU A 230 7.17 -18.20 -12.39
CA LEU A 230 6.58 -19.44 -12.89
C LEU A 230 5.06 -19.34 -13.15
N VAL A 231 4.30 -18.78 -12.20
CA VAL A 231 2.82 -18.80 -12.22
C VAL A 231 2.18 -17.43 -11.93
N GLY A 232 2.97 -16.37 -11.75
CA GLY A 232 2.46 -15.06 -11.34
C GLY A 232 1.45 -14.45 -12.31
N ASP A 233 1.67 -14.61 -13.62
CA ASP A 233 0.75 -14.10 -14.65
C ASP A 233 -0.61 -14.81 -14.62
N GLU A 234 -0.62 -16.14 -14.44
CA GLU A 234 -1.85 -16.92 -14.32
C GLU A 234 -2.64 -16.52 -13.07
N LEU A 235 -1.96 -16.43 -11.92
CA LEU A 235 -2.58 -16.04 -10.65
C LEU A 235 -3.11 -14.60 -10.69
N SER A 236 -2.37 -13.67 -11.31
CA SER A 236 -2.83 -12.31 -11.52
C SER A 236 -4.06 -12.27 -12.41
N ALA A 237 -4.05 -12.95 -13.56
CA ALA A 237 -5.20 -13.02 -14.46
C ALA A 237 -6.45 -13.59 -13.75
N ARG A 238 -6.28 -14.66 -12.96
CA ARG A 238 -7.33 -15.25 -12.13
C ARG A 238 -7.86 -14.25 -11.10
N LEU A 239 -6.98 -13.55 -10.40
CA LEU A 239 -7.37 -12.51 -9.44
C LEU A 239 -8.15 -11.38 -10.12
N MET A 240 -7.69 -10.87 -11.27
CA MET A 240 -8.37 -9.80 -12.00
C MET A 240 -9.76 -10.22 -12.48
N TYR A 241 -9.91 -11.48 -12.92
CA TYR A 241 -11.20 -12.07 -13.23
C TYR A 241 -12.13 -12.09 -12.00
N LEU A 242 -11.65 -12.60 -10.87
CA LEU A 242 -12.43 -12.68 -9.62
C LEU A 242 -12.82 -11.29 -9.10
N CYS A 243 -11.95 -10.29 -9.24
CA CYS A 243 -12.24 -8.92 -8.84
C CYS A 243 -13.38 -8.32 -9.67
N ARG A 244 -13.37 -8.53 -11.00
CA ARG A 244 -14.48 -8.09 -11.87
C ARG A 244 -15.79 -8.82 -11.52
N PHE A 245 -15.72 -10.13 -11.38
CA PHE A 245 -16.87 -10.94 -10.97
C PHE A 245 -17.47 -10.45 -9.64
N PHE A 246 -16.61 -10.23 -8.64
CA PHE A 246 -17.03 -9.75 -7.32
C PHE A 246 -17.63 -8.34 -7.40
N GLN A 247 -17.01 -7.42 -8.13
CA GLN A 247 -17.51 -6.06 -8.34
C GLN A 247 -18.93 -6.08 -8.93
N ASP A 248 -19.15 -6.86 -9.99
CA ASP A 248 -20.43 -6.92 -10.71
C ASP A 248 -21.54 -7.55 -9.85
N ALA A 249 -21.21 -8.66 -9.18
CA ALA A 249 -22.13 -9.36 -8.30
C ALA A 249 -22.49 -8.52 -7.06
N LEU A 250 -21.50 -7.88 -6.43
CA LEU A 250 -21.71 -7.01 -5.26
C LEU A 250 -22.52 -5.78 -5.65
N SER A 251 -22.13 -5.07 -6.71
CA SER A 251 -22.82 -3.87 -7.18
C SER A 251 -24.30 -4.16 -7.49
N SER A 252 -24.59 -5.28 -8.13
CA SER A 252 -25.96 -5.69 -8.43
C SER A 252 -26.75 -6.03 -7.17
N SER A 253 -26.12 -6.70 -6.21
CA SER A 253 -26.76 -7.13 -4.95
C SER A 253 -26.98 -5.98 -3.96
N LEU A 254 -26.20 -4.90 -4.05
CA LEU A 254 -26.34 -3.70 -3.22
C LEU A 254 -27.35 -2.68 -3.76
N LYS A 255 -27.81 -2.77 -5.02
CA LYS A 255 -28.85 -1.88 -5.59
C LYS A 255 -30.10 -1.68 -4.69
N PRO A 256 -30.68 -2.72 -4.06
CA PRO A 256 -31.85 -2.55 -3.20
C PRO A 256 -31.51 -2.06 -1.78
N ILE A 257 -30.23 -1.97 -1.41
CA ILE A 257 -29.79 -1.57 -0.07
C ILE A 257 -29.63 -0.05 0.00
N PRO A 258 -30.20 0.63 1.02
CA PRO A 258 -29.99 2.06 1.20
C PRO A 258 -28.50 2.41 1.34
N PRO A 259 -27.96 3.39 0.59
CA PRO A 259 -26.53 3.75 0.63
C PRO A 259 -26.02 4.14 2.02
N LYS A 260 -26.90 4.65 2.88
CA LYS A 260 -26.59 4.98 4.29
C LYS A 260 -26.24 3.76 5.15
N ILE A 261 -26.64 2.55 4.74
CA ILE A 261 -26.37 1.29 5.46
C ILE A 261 -25.11 0.65 4.93
N MET A 262 -25.04 0.52 3.60
CA MET A 262 -23.94 -0.13 2.92
C MET A 262 -23.81 0.44 1.51
N THR A 263 -22.61 0.84 1.14
CA THR A 263 -22.30 1.27 -0.23
C THR A 263 -20.87 0.91 -0.59
N LEU A 264 -20.63 0.60 -1.85
CA LEU A 264 -19.29 0.45 -2.40
C LEU A 264 -18.82 1.81 -2.89
N THR A 265 -17.68 2.30 -2.41
CA THR A 265 -17.12 3.60 -2.86
C THR A 265 -16.13 3.47 -4.00
N ASN A 266 -15.62 2.27 -4.24
CA ASN A 266 -14.73 2.02 -5.37
C ASN A 266 -15.58 1.96 -6.65
N THR A 267 -16.00 3.11 -7.14
CA THR A 267 -16.11 3.29 -8.58
C THR A 267 -14.68 3.33 -9.08
N VAL A 268 -14.15 2.18 -9.49
CA VAL A 268 -12.85 2.10 -10.17
C VAL A 268 -12.87 3.15 -11.27
N LYS A 269 -12.19 4.28 -11.04
CA LYS A 269 -12.02 5.33 -12.06
C LYS A 269 -10.92 4.83 -13.00
N GLY A 270 -11.29 3.88 -13.86
CA GLY A 270 -10.36 3.26 -14.81
C GLY A 270 -10.70 1.82 -15.12
N ASN A 271 -9.99 1.26 -16.09
CA ASN A 271 -10.20 -0.12 -16.58
C ASN A 271 -9.43 -1.18 -15.77
N LEU A 272 -8.66 -0.79 -14.74
CA LEU A 272 -7.80 -1.70 -13.99
C LEU A 272 -8.51 -2.21 -12.72
N PRO A 273 -8.86 -3.51 -12.62
CA PRO A 273 -9.51 -4.03 -11.43
C PRO A 273 -8.60 -3.95 -10.20
N SER A 274 -9.21 -3.75 -9.05
CA SER A 274 -8.53 -3.73 -7.76
C SER A 274 -8.91 -4.96 -6.93
N PRO A 275 -7.94 -5.59 -6.23
CA PRO A 275 -8.23 -6.64 -5.27
C PRO A 275 -8.72 -6.11 -3.93
N ILE A 276 -8.84 -4.79 -3.75
CA ILE A 276 -9.23 -4.14 -2.50
C ILE A 276 -10.60 -3.47 -2.69
N PHE A 277 -11.58 -3.92 -1.91
CA PHE A 277 -12.95 -3.42 -1.96
C PHE A 277 -13.31 -2.71 -0.63
N PRO A 278 -13.38 -1.37 -0.62
CA PRO A 278 -13.89 -0.60 0.51
C PRO A 278 -15.42 -0.60 0.51
N ILE A 279 -16.02 -1.38 1.41
CA ILE A 279 -17.48 -1.39 1.59
C ILE A 279 -17.80 -0.49 2.78
N LEU A 280 -18.27 0.74 2.51
CA LEU A 280 -18.71 1.67 3.55
C LEU A 280 -19.95 1.10 4.22
N VAL A 281 -19.96 1.13 5.56
CA VAL A 281 -21.05 0.54 6.35
C VAL A 281 -21.34 1.37 7.59
N CYS A 282 -22.61 1.40 8.00
CA CYS A 282 -23.05 2.18 9.15
C CYS A 282 -22.56 1.64 10.51
N ASP A 283 -22.33 0.33 10.61
CA ASP A 283 -21.84 -0.35 11.81
C ASP A 283 -20.82 -1.44 11.44
N PRO A 284 -19.56 -1.04 11.17
CA PRO A 284 -18.53 -1.96 10.68
C PRO A 284 -18.10 -2.99 11.73
N ILE A 285 -18.13 -2.65 13.02
CA ILE A 285 -17.74 -3.59 14.07
C ILE A 285 -18.76 -4.71 14.20
N ASN A 286 -20.06 -4.39 14.18
CA ASN A 286 -21.10 -5.41 14.23
C ASN A 286 -21.03 -6.34 13.01
N LEU A 287 -20.82 -5.77 11.82
CA LEU A 287 -20.66 -6.57 10.61
C LEU A 287 -19.42 -7.45 10.66
N GLU A 288 -18.26 -6.94 11.11
CA GLU A 288 -17.05 -7.74 11.31
C GLU A 288 -17.31 -8.92 12.26
N GLU A 289 -17.97 -8.71 13.40
CA GLU A 289 -18.30 -9.78 14.36
C GLU A 289 -19.25 -10.84 13.75
N CYS A 290 -20.25 -10.40 12.97
CA CYS A 290 -21.16 -11.30 12.24
C CYS A 290 -20.42 -12.15 11.19
N LEU A 291 -19.55 -11.52 10.40
CA LEU A 291 -18.75 -12.18 9.38
C LEU A 291 -17.75 -13.18 10.00
N GLN A 292 -17.07 -12.79 11.09
CA GLN A 292 -16.15 -13.67 11.82
C GLN A 292 -16.84 -14.91 12.39
N ALA A 293 -18.06 -14.75 12.94
CA ALA A 293 -18.85 -15.89 13.43
C ALA A 293 -19.20 -16.90 12.33
N LYS A 294 -19.21 -16.46 11.07
CA LYS A 294 -19.46 -17.29 9.87
C LYS A 294 -18.16 -17.77 9.20
N GLY A 295 -17.00 -17.51 9.80
CA GLY A 295 -15.70 -17.94 9.31
C GLY A 295 -15.04 -17.00 8.30
N TYR A 296 -15.60 -15.82 8.06
CA TYR A 296 -14.99 -14.82 7.16
C TYR A 296 -14.03 -13.90 7.91
N HIS A 297 -12.86 -13.65 7.32
CA HIS A 297 -11.89 -12.70 7.83
C HIS A 297 -11.92 -11.38 7.03
N ALA A 298 -12.94 -10.56 7.30
CA ALA A 298 -13.05 -9.19 6.81
C ALA A 298 -12.99 -8.22 7.99
N ARG A 299 -12.13 -7.20 7.92
CA ARG A 299 -11.82 -6.33 9.06
C ARG A 299 -12.53 -4.98 8.94
N ALA A 300 -13.05 -4.49 10.05
CA ALA A 300 -13.52 -3.11 10.17
C ALA A 300 -12.34 -2.14 10.15
N MET A 301 -12.43 -1.13 9.28
CA MET A 301 -11.53 0.02 9.25
C MET A 301 -12.29 1.22 9.79
N CYS A 302 -11.78 1.74 10.90
CA CYS A 302 -12.37 2.83 11.66
C CYS A 302 -11.30 3.89 11.97
N TYR A 303 -11.72 5.05 12.48
CA TYR A 303 -10.80 6.08 12.95
C TYR A 303 -9.76 5.49 13.95
N PRO A 304 -8.45 5.81 13.84
CA PRO A 304 -7.85 6.83 12.99
C PRO A 304 -7.40 6.34 11.60
N VAL A 305 -7.62 5.07 11.23
CA VAL A 305 -7.16 4.52 9.95
C VAL A 305 -7.90 5.13 8.77
N VAL A 306 -9.19 5.40 8.93
CA VAL A 306 -10.01 6.14 7.97
C VAL A 306 -10.73 7.30 8.68
N PRO A 307 -11.07 8.40 7.98
CA PRO A 307 -11.82 9.51 8.56
C PRO A 307 -13.16 9.06 9.18
N ARG A 308 -13.65 9.81 10.17
CA ARG A 308 -14.98 9.59 10.75
C ARG A 308 -16.07 9.79 9.69
N GLY A 309 -17.07 8.91 9.68
CA GLY A 309 -18.11 8.89 8.65
C GLY A 309 -17.70 8.19 7.35
N ALA A 310 -16.45 7.75 7.23
CA ALA A 310 -15.94 6.97 6.11
C ALA A 310 -15.52 5.55 6.53
N GLU A 311 -16.10 5.06 7.64
CA GLU A 311 -15.87 3.73 8.16
C GLU A 311 -16.34 2.64 7.18
N ARG A 312 -15.62 1.53 7.15
CA ARG A 312 -15.79 0.52 6.10
C ARG A 312 -15.36 -0.87 6.55
N ILE A 313 -15.89 -1.90 5.91
CA ILE A 313 -15.25 -3.21 5.85
C ILE A 313 -14.29 -3.21 4.66
N ARG A 314 -13.03 -3.53 4.92
CA ARG A 314 -12.04 -3.70 3.87
C ARG A 314 -11.97 -5.17 3.47
N VAL A 315 -12.39 -5.47 2.24
CA VAL A 315 -12.36 -6.83 1.68
C VAL A 315 -11.20 -6.94 0.71
N CYS A 316 -10.43 -8.02 0.82
CA CYS A 316 -9.38 -8.36 -0.13
C CYS A 316 -9.70 -9.67 -0.82
N ILE A 317 -9.68 -9.67 -2.14
CA ILE A 317 -9.87 -10.87 -2.96
C ILE A 317 -8.51 -11.51 -3.22
N HIS A 318 -8.46 -12.84 -3.19
CA HIS A 318 -7.29 -13.65 -3.47
C HIS A 318 -7.53 -14.53 -4.70
N ALA A 319 -6.45 -14.84 -5.44
CA ALA A 319 -6.53 -15.70 -6.63
C ALA A 319 -7.07 -17.12 -6.32
N ALA A 320 -6.89 -17.57 -5.07
CA ALA A 320 -7.36 -18.87 -4.59
C ALA A 320 -8.86 -18.90 -4.26
N ASN A 321 -9.55 -17.75 -4.21
CA ASN A 321 -10.99 -17.75 -3.94
C ASN A 321 -11.78 -18.39 -5.09
N THR A 322 -12.90 -19.00 -4.72
CA THR A 322 -13.89 -19.52 -5.68
C THR A 322 -15.05 -18.54 -5.86
N GLU A 323 -15.72 -18.59 -7.01
CA GLU A 323 -16.90 -17.76 -7.26
C GLU A 323 -18.02 -18.02 -6.24
N ASP A 324 -18.20 -19.29 -5.84
CA ASP A 324 -19.18 -19.70 -4.83
C ASP A 324 -18.86 -19.09 -3.44
N GLU A 325 -17.60 -19.09 -3.01
CA GLU A 325 -17.20 -18.41 -1.76
C GLU A 325 -17.52 -16.91 -1.80
N LEU A 326 -17.26 -16.26 -2.94
CA LEU A 326 -17.52 -14.85 -3.15
C LEU A 326 -19.04 -14.55 -3.15
N LEU A 327 -19.84 -15.36 -3.82
CA LEU A 327 -21.31 -15.22 -3.83
C LEU A 327 -21.92 -15.47 -2.45
N ARG A 328 -21.44 -16.47 -1.70
CA ARG A 328 -21.86 -16.70 -0.32
C ARG A 328 -21.49 -15.52 0.57
N PHE A 329 -20.28 -14.98 0.45
CA PHE A 329 -19.88 -13.79 1.19
C PHE A 329 -20.77 -12.58 0.89
N ILE A 330 -21.09 -12.32 -0.39
CA ILE A 330 -22.02 -11.25 -0.79
C ILE A 330 -23.41 -11.48 -0.18
N THR A 331 -23.89 -12.72 -0.19
CA THR A 331 -25.19 -13.09 0.41
C THR A 331 -25.22 -12.73 1.90
N GLU A 332 -24.13 -13.00 2.64
CA GLU A 332 -24.04 -12.64 4.05
C GLU A 332 -23.99 -11.13 4.30
N LEU A 333 -23.28 -10.37 3.45
CA LEU A 333 -23.27 -8.91 3.50
C LEU A 333 -24.69 -8.33 3.32
N VAL A 334 -25.41 -8.81 2.30
CA VAL A 334 -26.76 -8.35 1.96
C VAL A 334 -27.76 -8.75 3.04
N SER A 335 -27.66 -9.97 3.56
CA SER A 335 -28.50 -10.46 4.66
C SER A 335 -28.36 -9.58 5.89
N TRP A 336 -27.12 -9.27 6.29
CA TRP A 336 -26.85 -8.34 7.37
C TRP A 336 -27.41 -6.95 7.08
N ALA A 337 -27.19 -6.40 5.88
CA ALA A 337 -27.66 -5.06 5.52
C ALA A 337 -29.19 -4.95 5.56
N ARG A 338 -29.92 -5.98 5.12
CA ARG A 338 -31.39 -6.03 5.19
C ARG A 338 -31.88 -6.06 6.64
N HIS A 339 -31.32 -6.92 7.47
CA HIS A 339 -31.67 -7.00 8.89
C HIS A 339 -31.42 -5.67 9.63
N THR A 340 -30.29 -5.03 9.36
CA THR A 340 -29.95 -3.71 9.90
C THR A 340 -30.92 -2.63 9.42
N SER A 341 -31.35 -2.68 8.15
CA SER A 341 -32.35 -1.76 7.59
C SER A 341 -33.70 -1.85 8.29
N GLU A 342 -34.19 -3.07 8.54
CA GLU A 342 -35.45 -3.32 9.25
C GLU A 342 -35.39 -2.84 10.70
N THR A 343 -34.25 -3.07 11.37
CA THR A 343 -34.03 -2.67 12.77
C THR A 343 -33.90 -1.16 12.93
N LEU A 344 -33.29 -0.46 11.97
CA LEU A 344 -33.19 1.00 11.96
C LEU A 344 -34.50 1.68 11.52
N GLY A 345 -35.28 1.05 10.65
CA GLY A 345 -36.61 1.54 10.26
C GLY A 345 -37.64 1.47 11.39
N THR A 346 -37.45 0.57 12.35
CA THR A 346 -38.33 0.40 13.52
C THR A 346 -37.89 1.22 14.74
N LYS A 347 -36.63 1.66 14.81
CA LYS A 347 -36.10 2.50 15.89
C LYS A 347 -35.73 3.89 15.37
N ASN A 348 -36.62 4.86 15.55
CA ASN A 348 -36.28 6.27 15.38
C ASN A 348 -35.12 6.64 16.33
N GLY A 349 -33.89 6.72 15.80
CA GLY A 349 -32.78 7.42 16.44
C GLY A 349 -31.70 6.59 17.13
N MET A 350 -31.31 5.41 16.61
CA MET A 350 -30.03 4.81 17.05
C MET A 350 -28.86 5.53 16.38
N ARG A 351 -28.06 6.27 17.17
CA ARG A 351 -26.77 6.83 16.70
C ARG A 351 -25.78 5.68 16.55
N CYS A 352 -25.07 5.64 15.42
CA CYS A 352 -23.93 4.75 15.22
C CYS A 352 -22.94 4.95 16.39
N LEU A 353 -22.61 3.87 17.10
CA LEU A 353 -21.67 3.94 18.21
C LEU A 353 -20.26 4.23 17.66
N PRO A 354 -19.46 5.07 18.33
CA PRO A 354 -18.09 5.34 17.89
C PRO A 354 -17.25 4.05 17.91
N CYS A 355 -16.68 3.71 16.76
CA CYS A 355 -15.81 2.55 16.61
C CYS A 355 -14.39 2.86 17.14
N VAL A 356 -13.85 1.97 17.97
CA VAL A 356 -12.47 2.06 18.49
C VAL A 356 -11.63 0.93 17.88
N PRO A 357 -10.40 1.19 17.38
CA PRO A 357 -9.54 0.17 16.80
C PRO A 357 -9.25 -0.97 17.79
N ARG A 358 -9.52 -2.21 17.39
CA ARG A 358 -9.16 -3.41 18.18
C ARG A 358 -7.89 -4.03 17.60
N ILE A 359 -6.72 -3.57 18.05
CA ILE A 359 -5.42 -4.17 17.67
C ILE A 359 -5.22 -5.53 18.38
N TRP A 360 -5.90 -5.76 19.51
CA TRP A 360 -5.77 -6.99 20.31
C TRP A 360 -7.14 -7.48 20.79
N LYS A 361 -7.86 -8.23 19.96
CA LYS A 361 -8.86 -9.19 20.44
C LYS A 361 -8.28 -10.57 20.19
N TYR A 362 -7.71 -11.18 21.23
CA TYR A 362 -7.53 -12.62 21.21
C TYR A 362 -8.92 -13.26 21.14
N PRO A 363 -9.20 -14.16 20.18
CA PRO A 363 -10.45 -14.90 20.20
C PRO A 363 -10.45 -15.75 21.47
N ASN A 364 -11.34 -15.41 22.42
CA ASN A 364 -11.71 -16.20 23.60
C ASN A 364 -10.61 -17.15 24.09
N SER A 365 -9.70 -16.67 24.94
CA SER A 365 -8.90 -17.54 25.80
C SER A 365 -9.83 -18.23 26.80
N ARG A 366 -10.53 -19.28 26.36
CA ARG A 366 -10.94 -20.35 27.26
C ARG A 366 -9.64 -20.88 27.85
N PHE A 367 -9.45 -20.65 29.14
CA PHE A 367 -8.44 -21.22 30.01
C PHE A 367 -7.92 -22.56 29.48
N TYR A 368 -6.71 -22.57 28.90
CA TYR A 368 -5.89 -23.77 28.90
C TYR A 368 -5.48 -24.01 30.35
N LYS A 369 -6.28 -24.81 31.07
CA LYS A 369 -5.79 -25.48 32.28
C LYS A 369 -4.67 -26.42 31.83
N TRP A 370 -3.43 -26.03 32.10
CA TRP A 370 -2.31 -26.97 32.08
C TRP A 370 -2.64 -28.11 33.05
N PRO A 371 -2.53 -29.39 32.64
CA PRO A 371 -2.56 -30.49 33.59
C PRO A 371 -1.33 -30.34 34.48
N SER A 372 -1.55 -30.29 35.80
CA SER A 372 -0.50 -30.38 36.79
C SER A 372 0.32 -31.65 36.55
N VAL A 373 1.60 -31.46 36.23
CA VAL A 373 2.61 -32.51 36.27
C VAL A 373 2.69 -33.01 37.71
N ARG A 374 2.47 -34.30 37.93
CA ARG A 374 3.01 -35.03 39.08
C ARG A 374 4.21 -35.83 38.61
#